data_AF-A0A673JUS1-F1
#
_entry.id   AF-A0A673JUS1-F1
#
_cell.length_a   1.000
_cell.length_b   1.000
_cell.length_c   1.000
_cell.angle_alpha   90.00
_cell.angle_beta   90.00
_cell.angle_gamma   90.00
#
_symmetry.space_group_name_H-M   'P 1'
#
loop_
_entity.id
_entity.type
_entity.pdbx_description
1 polymer ?
#
loop_
_entity_poly.entity_id
_entity_poly.type
_entity_poly.pdbx_seq_one_letter_code
_entity_poly.pdbx_strand_id
1 'polypeptide(L)' 'MAVVNEGALKKMLKQYKYKDLTVREITNVISQYKDLKPVMDAYVFNDGSSRDLMSLTGTVPVSYRGGLENCL' A
#
# COMPACT_ATOMS: atom_id res chain seq x y z
N MET A 1 7.84 -10.99 9.94
CA MET A 1 6.67 -10.13 10.12
C MET A 1 7.09 -8.70 9.77
N ALA A 2 6.63 -8.14 8.66
CA ALA A 2 6.93 -6.75 8.33
C ALA A 2 6.01 -5.85 9.16
N VAL A 3 6.46 -5.49 10.36
CA VAL A 3 5.86 -4.40 11.14
C VAL A 3 6.15 -3.12 10.37
N VAL A 4 5.16 -2.64 9.63
CA VAL A 4 5.27 -1.36 8.95
C VAL A 4 5.28 -0.27 10.00
N ASN A 5 6.42 0.39 10.15
CA ASN A 5 6.62 1.44 11.12
C ASN A 5 5.88 2.70 10.66
N GLU A 6 4.95 3.18 11.47
CA GLU A 6 4.16 4.38 11.18
C GLU A 6 5.05 5.62 10.92
N GLY A 7 6.20 5.71 11.62
CA GLY A 7 7.19 6.75 11.40
C GLY A 7 7.88 6.68 10.02
N ALA A 8 8.04 5.47 9.46
CA ALA A 8 8.56 5.29 8.11
C ALA A 8 7.52 5.69 7.05
N LEU A 9 6.25 5.30 7.24
CA LEU A 9 5.14 5.72 6.38
C LEU A 9 5.00 7.25 6.33
N LYS A 10 5.08 7.92 7.47
CA LYS A 10 5.03 9.40 7.53
C LYS A 10 6.18 10.06 6.75
N LYS A 11 7.36 9.43 6.69
CA LYS A 11 8.49 9.93 5.88
C LYS A 11 8.23 9.73 4.38
N MET A 12 7.70 8.58 3.98
CA MET A 12 7.35 8.28 2.58
C MET A 12 6.24 9.20 2.07
N LEU A 13 5.25 9.50 2.91
CA LEU A 13 4.07 10.30 2.58
C LEU A 13 4.27 11.81 2.80
N LYS A 14 5.52 12.30 2.90
CA LYS A 14 5.81 13.72 3.20
C LYS A 14 5.18 14.69 2.19
N GLN A 15 5.04 14.27 0.92
CA GLN A 15 4.47 15.09 -0.16
C GLN A 15 2.94 14.93 -0.32
N TYR A 16 2.28 14.14 0.53
CA TYR A 16 0.86 13.87 0.45
C TYR A 16 0.05 14.96 1.18
N LYS A 17 -1.05 15.40 0.56
CA LYS A 17 -1.94 16.44 1.12
C LYS A 17 -2.58 16.03 2.45
N TYR A 18 -2.91 14.74 2.61
CA TYR A 18 -3.62 14.21 3.78
C TYR A 18 -2.85 13.04 4.43
N LYS A 19 -1.56 13.28 4.75
CA LYS A 19 -0.64 12.25 5.26
C LYS A 19 -1.18 11.42 6.43
N ASP A 20 -1.79 12.03 7.44
CA ASP A 20 -2.21 11.32 8.66
C ASP A 20 -3.41 10.39 8.39
N LEU A 21 -4.30 10.81 7.50
CA LEU A 21 -5.42 9.99 7.00
C LEU A 21 -4.88 8.78 6.22
N THR A 22 -3.99 9.03 5.26
CA THR A 22 -3.39 7.97 4.43
C THR A 22 -2.61 6.95 5.26
N VAL A 23 -1.83 7.40 6.25
CA VAL A 23 -1.10 6.51 7.18
C VAL A 23 -2.06 5.60 7.96
N ARG A 24 -3.18 6.16 8.46
CA ARG A 24 -4.17 5.39 9.22
C ARG A 24 -4.82 4.31 8.36
N GLU A 25 -5.21 4.64 7.13
CA GLU A 25 -5.81 3.69 6.20
C GLU A 25 -4.84 2.58 5.82
N ILE A 26 -3.58 2.92 5.49
CA ILE A 26 -2.55 1.94 5.15
C ILE A 26 -2.30 0.98 6.33
N THR A 27 -2.21 1.51 7.54
CA THR A 27 -2.00 0.69 8.74
C THR A 27 -3.15 -0.29 8.96
N ASN A 28 -4.39 0.15 8.75
CA ASN A 28 -5.56 -0.71 8.82
C ASN A 28 -5.53 -1.83 7.77
N VAL A 29 -5.21 -1.49 6.51
CA VAL A 29 -5.16 -2.46 5.40
C VAL A 29 -4.07 -3.50 5.62
N ILE A 30 -2.87 -3.11 6.02
CA ILE A 30 -1.76 -4.04 6.26
C ILE A 30 -2.02 -4.91 7.50
N SER A 31 -2.73 -4.37 8.50
CA SER A 31 -3.15 -5.17 9.65
C SER A 31 -4.14 -6.27 9.26
N GLN A 32 -4.97 -6.03 8.24
CA GLN A 32 -5.93 -7.00 7.72
C GLN A 32 -5.28 -7.98 6.73
N TYR A 33 -4.41 -7.47 5.85
CA TYR A 33 -3.74 -8.21 4.77
C TYR A 33 -2.23 -8.19 4.98
N LYS A 34 -1.72 -9.19 5.70
CA LYS A 34 -0.31 -9.25 6.12
C LYS A 34 0.69 -9.39 4.96
N ASP A 35 0.22 -9.82 3.79
CA ASP A 35 1.05 -9.99 2.60
C ASP A 35 1.17 -8.70 1.76
N LEU A 36 0.31 -7.70 2.03
CA LEU A 36 0.42 -6.39 1.40
C LEU A 36 1.54 -5.57 2.05
N LYS A 37 2.38 -4.97 1.21
CA LYS A 37 3.52 -4.14 1.61
C LYS A 37 3.45 -2.78 0.92
N PRO A 38 3.67 -1.69 1.66
CA PRO A 38 3.77 -0.36 1.08
C PRO A 38 5.13 -0.17 0.38
N VAL A 39 5.11 0.31 -0.85
CA VAL A 39 6.27 0.56 -1.71
C VAL A 39 6.14 1.98 -2.28
N MET A 40 7.24 2.74 -2.36
CA MET A 40 7.26 3.96 -3.17
C MET A 40 7.77 3.59 -4.54
N ASP A 41 7.01 3.91 -5.58
CA ASP A 41 7.38 3.63 -6.96
C ASP A 41 7.00 4.80 -7.88
N ALA A 42 7.69 4.89 -9.02
CA ALA A 42 7.44 5.93 -10.01
C ALA A 42 6.14 5.61 -10.77
N TYR A 43 5.12 6.44 -10.56
CA TYR A 43 3.87 6.36 -11.31
C TYR A 43 3.91 7.33 -12.49
N VAL A 44 3.66 6.80 -13.69
CA VAL A 44 3.53 7.62 -14.91
C VAL A 44 2.06 7.97 -15.11
N PHE A 45 1.76 9.26 -15.07
CA PHE A 45 0.43 9.79 -15.35
C PHE A 45 0.13 9.74 -16.86
N ASN A 46 -1.15 9.84 -17.20
CA ASN A 46 -1.60 9.79 -18.59
C ASN A 46 -1.04 10.92 -19.48
N ASP A 47 -0.57 12.01 -18.87
CA ASP A 47 0.09 13.14 -19.56
C ASP A 47 1.60 12.92 -19.78
N GLY A 48 2.12 11.75 -19.38
CA GLY A 48 3.54 11.40 -19.48
C GLY A 48 4.40 11.93 -18.34
N SER A 49 3.84 12.71 -17.40
CA SER A 49 4.57 13.12 -16.20
C SER A 49 4.76 11.93 -15.25
N SER A 50 5.88 11.90 -14.51
CA SER A 50 6.14 10.85 -13.52
C SER A 50 6.25 11.43 -12.12
N ARG A 51 5.77 10.68 -11.13
CA ARG A 51 5.89 11.04 -9.72
C ARG A 51 6.02 9.80 -8.85
N ASP A 52 6.87 9.88 -7.84
CA ASP A 52 6.96 8.84 -6.83
C ASP A 52 5.70 8.84 -5.98
N LEU A 53 4.91 7.77 -6.09
CA LEU A 53 3.71 7.53 -5.32
C LEU A 53 3.86 6.24 -4.52
N MET A 54 3.19 6.19 -3.37
CA MET A 54 3.06 4.98 -2.58
C MET A 54 2.02 4.05 -3.22
N SER A 55 2.41 2.80 -3.43
CA SER A 55 1.54 1.68 -3.81
C SER A 55 1.55 0.62 -2.70
N LEU A 56 0.49 -0.21 -2.66
CA LEU A 56 0.46 -1.42 -1.85
C LEU A 56 0.65 -2.61 -2.79
N THR A 57 1.73 -3.37 -2.61
CA THR A 57 2.06 -4.54 -3.41
C THR A 57 2.03 -5.79 -2.55
N GLY A 58 1.40 -6.85 -3.05
CA GLY A 58 1.30 -8.13 -2.39
C GLY A 58 0.04 -8.86 -2.83
N THR A 59 -0.31 -9.91 -2.10
CA THR A 59 -1.48 -10.74 -2.41
C THR A 59 -2.64 -10.44 -1.48
N VAL A 60 -3.85 -10.49 -2.03
CA VAL A 60 -5.08 -10.48 -1.24
C VAL A 60 -5.72 -11.87 -1.33
N PRO A 61 -6.11 -12.48 -0.20
CA PRO A 61 -6.80 -13.75 -0.20
C PRO A 61 -8.20 -13.57 -0.79
N VAL A 62 -8.48 -14.28 -1.88
CA VAL A 62 -9.78 -14.27 -2.56
C VAL A 62 -10.40 -15.65 -2.46
N SER A 63 -11.57 -15.75 -1.84
CA SER A 63 -12.31 -17.01 -1.82
C SER A 63 -13.00 -17.20 -3.17
N TYR A 64 -12.51 -18.14 -4.00
CA TYR A 64 -13.14 -18.51 -5.26
C TYR A 64 -13.59 -19.97 -5.19
N ARG A 65 -14.89 -20.23 -5.41
CA ARG A 65 -15.51 -21.57 -5.42
C ARG A 65 -15.24 -22.43 -4.16
N GLY A 66 -15.13 -21.81 -2.98
CA GLY A 66 -14.94 -22.51 -1.71
C GLY A 66 -13.46 -22.76 -1.32
N GLY A 67 -12.51 -22.41 -2.18
CA GLY A 67 -11.08 -22.32 -1.86
C GLY A 67 -10.65 -20.87 -1.66
N LEU A 68 -9.85 -20.60 -0.63
CA LEU A 68 -9.11 -19.34 -0.48
C LEU A 68 -7.89 -19.40 -1.40
N GLU A 69 -7.96 -18.73 -2.54
CA GLU A 69 -6.91 -18.63 -3.53
C GLU A 69 -6.30 -17.21 -3.45
N ASN A 70 -4.98 -17.08 -3.49
CA ASN A 70 -4.33 -15.77 -3.47
C ASN A 70 -4.28 -15.20 -4.89
N CYS A 71 -4.90 -14.04 -5.14
CA CYS A 71 -4.77 -13.36 -6.44
C CYS A 71 -3.46 -12.55 -6.49
N LEU A 72 -2.68 -12.77 -7.55
CA LEU A 72 -1.42 -12.08 -7.87
C LEU A 72 -1.66 -10.69 -8.48
#